data_AF-A0A2E2V555-F1
#
_entry.id   AF-A0A2E2V555-F1
#
_cell.length_a   1.000
_cell.length_b   1.000
_cell.length_c   1.000
_cell.angle_alpha   90.00
_cell.angle_beta   90.00
_cell.angle_gamma   90.00
#
_symmetry.space_group_name_H-M   'P 1'
#
loop_
_entity.id
_entity.type
_entity.pdbx_description
1 polymer ?
#
loop_
_entity_poly.entity_id
_entity_poly.type
_entity_poly.pdbx_seq_one_letter_code
_entity_poly.pdbx_strand_id
1 'polypeptide(L)'
;MSSRTLTGITLIVGPIMMVAFFLAGMGPALSDPSDLQALSSSLGNNVLWSEISLSLAVLGLLLRTVAINGVKNIMSGGSGHHLAELGFIFILIGAAGELIEISLLIGIANNAASQGIVEALHAVSGAIGPTAVSCGFLGFATIGLAILVQKNFHKLIALGVIVVGVIGTILPVANYESDLMMIPYMGLSLLLVTLGILVLRAKS
;
A
#
# COMPACT_ATOMS: atom_id res chain seq x y z
N MET A 1 -5.52 20.87 -15.75
CA MET A 1 -4.58 20.18 -14.85
C MET A 1 -3.65 19.30 -15.68
N SER A 2 -2.34 19.32 -15.44
CA SER A 2 -1.39 18.49 -16.22
C SER A 2 -1.29 17.06 -15.68
N SER A 3 -0.84 16.11 -16.50
CA SER A 3 -0.55 14.72 -16.07
C SER A 3 0.49 14.68 -14.93
N ARG A 4 1.50 15.57 -14.98
CA ARG A 4 2.51 15.70 -13.92
C ARG A 4 1.90 16.22 -12.62
N THR A 5 0.99 17.18 -12.69
CA THR A 5 0.26 17.69 -11.52
C THR A 5 -0.59 16.60 -10.88
N LEU A 6 -1.34 15.83 -11.67
CA LEU A 6 -2.13 14.71 -11.17
C LEU A 6 -1.25 13.68 -10.47
N THR A 7 -0.14 13.27 -11.11
CA THR A 7 0.85 12.34 -10.54
C THR A 7 1.37 12.80 -9.19
N GLY A 8 1.75 14.08 -9.09
CA GLY A 8 2.28 14.65 -7.86
C GLY A 8 1.26 14.69 -6.72
N ILE A 9 0.01 15.06 -7.01
CA ILE A 9 -1.07 15.08 -6.01
C ILE A 9 -1.39 13.66 -5.53
N THR A 10 -1.53 12.69 -6.44
CA THR A 10 -1.89 11.32 -6.05
C THR A 10 -0.75 10.60 -5.32
N LEU A 11 0.52 10.96 -5.59
CA LEU A 11 1.68 10.50 -4.82
C LEU A 11 1.67 11.00 -3.37
N ILE A 12 0.98 12.10 -3.08
CA ILE A 12 0.83 12.64 -1.73
C ILE A 12 -0.43 12.09 -1.07
N VAL A 13 -1.59 12.32 -1.71
CA VAL A 13 -2.89 12.00 -1.13
C VAL A 13 -3.10 10.49 -0.99
N GLY A 14 -2.73 9.70 -2.01
CA GLY A 14 -2.94 8.26 -2.03
C GLY A 14 -2.34 7.53 -0.81
N PRO A 15 -1.02 7.58 -0.59
CA PRO A 15 -0.39 6.88 0.53
C PRO A 15 -0.85 7.39 1.90
N ILE A 16 -1.05 8.72 2.07
CA ILE A 16 -1.56 9.28 3.33
C ILE A 16 -2.95 8.73 3.63
N MET A 17 -3.85 8.78 2.64
CA MET A 17 -5.22 8.32 2.79
C MET A 17 -5.26 6.81 3.09
N MET A 18 -4.44 6.02 2.38
CA MET A 18 -4.34 4.58 2.62
C MET A 18 -3.98 4.29 4.08
N VAL A 19 -2.87 4.83 4.57
CA VAL A 19 -2.39 4.54 5.93
C VAL A 19 -3.33 5.11 6.98
N ALA A 20 -3.73 6.38 6.85
CA ALA A 20 -4.54 7.04 7.86
C ALA A 20 -5.87 6.33 8.09
N PHE A 21 -6.56 5.97 7.00
CA PHE A 21 -7.86 5.31 7.12
C PHE A 21 -7.75 3.82 7.43
N PHE A 22 -6.67 3.14 7.02
CA PHE A 22 -6.44 1.76 7.46
C PHE A 22 -6.24 1.69 8.98
N LEU A 23 -5.37 2.55 9.53
CA LEU A 23 -5.13 2.61 10.97
C LEU A 23 -6.41 3.00 11.74
N ALA A 24 -7.15 3.98 11.22
CA ALA A 24 -8.39 4.43 11.85
C ALA A 24 -9.51 3.38 11.80
N GLY A 25 -9.50 2.49 10.80
CA GLY A 25 -10.44 1.38 10.69
C GLY A 25 -10.09 0.18 11.55
N MET A 26 -8.81 -0.17 11.65
CA MET A 26 -8.35 -1.26 12.51
C MET A 26 -8.53 -0.95 14.00
N GLY A 27 -8.32 0.31 14.41
CA GLY A 27 -8.54 0.73 15.80
C GLY A 27 -7.70 -0.08 16.80
N PRO A 28 -8.26 -0.49 17.95
CA PRO A 28 -7.56 -1.30 18.95
C PRO A 28 -7.01 -2.65 18.45
N ALA A 29 -7.53 -3.19 17.34
CA ALA A 29 -7.03 -4.44 16.76
C ALA A 29 -5.57 -4.35 16.26
N LEU A 30 -5.03 -3.14 16.10
CA LEU A 30 -3.61 -2.95 15.78
C LEU A 30 -2.65 -3.40 16.88
N SER A 31 -3.14 -3.54 18.12
CA SER A 31 -2.29 -3.92 19.26
C SER A 31 -1.92 -5.40 19.28
N ASP A 32 -2.77 -6.25 18.71
CA ASP A 32 -2.48 -7.66 18.45
C ASP A 32 -3.30 -8.13 17.23
N PRO A 33 -2.73 -8.01 16.02
CA PRO A 33 -3.42 -8.43 14.80
C PRO A 33 -3.68 -9.94 14.73
N SER A 34 -3.00 -10.75 15.55
CA SER A 34 -3.13 -12.20 15.60
C SER A 34 -4.33 -12.65 16.44
N ASP A 35 -4.81 -11.79 17.34
CA ASP A 35 -6.00 -12.06 18.15
C ASP A 35 -7.27 -11.83 17.31
N LEU A 36 -7.76 -12.91 16.71
CA LEU A 36 -8.97 -12.90 15.89
C LEU A 36 -10.21 -12.41 16.65
N GLN A 37 -10.30 -12.66 17.96
CA GLN A 37 -11.41 -12.19 18.77
C GLN A 37 -11.32 -10.67 18.97
N ALA A 38 -10.12 -10.15 19.26
CA ALA A 38 -9.89 -8.71 19.35
C ALA A 38 -10.14 -8.00 18.01
N LEU A 39 -9.67 -8.60 16.90
CA LEU A 39 -9.89 -8.10 15.55
C LEU A 39 -11.38 -8.01 15.22
N SER A 40 -12.12 -9.11 15.34
CA SER A 40 -13.56 -9.15 15.03
C SER A 40 -14.37 -8.24 15.96
N SER A 41 -14.01 -8.16 17.25
CA SER A 41 -14.68 -7.28 18.21
C SER A 41 -14.42 -5.81 17.89
N SER A 42 -13.18 -5.43 17.56
CA SER A 42 -12.83 -4.05 17.18
C SER A 42 -13.61 -3.60 15.96
N LEU A 43 -13.58 -4.41 14.90
CA LEU A 43 -14.23 -4.09 13.63
C LEU A 43 -15.76 -4.14 13.73
N GLY A 44 -16.30 -5.10 14.48
CA GLY A 44 -17.74 -5.29 14.69
C GLY A 44 -18.38 -4.27 15.62
N ASN A 45 -17.62 -3.65 16.53
CA ASN A 45 -18.16 -2.66 17.47
C ASN A 45 -18.72 -1.41 16.77
N ASN A 46 -18.15 -1.04 15.61
CA ASN A 46 -18.71 0.00 14.76
C ASN A 46 -18.55 -0.37 13.29
N VAL A 47 -19.41 -1.28 12.82
CA VAL A 47 -19.41 -1.80 11.45
C VAL A 47 -19.41 -0.68 10.41
N LEU A 48 -20.28 0.33 10.57
CA LEU A 48 -20.38 1.45 9.63
C LEU A 48 -19.04 2.21 9.51
N TRP A 49 -18.36 2.46 10.62
CA TRP A 49 -17.06 3.12 10.59
C TRP A 49 -15.98 2.24 9.96
N SER A 50 -15.95 0.94 10.29
CA SER A 50 -15.03 -0.03 9.69
C SER A 50 -15.19 -0.05 8.17
N GLU A 51 -16.42 -0.09 7.67
CA GLU A 51 -16.72 -0.03 6.23
C GLU A 51 -16.21 1.26 5.57
N ILE A 52 -16.54 2.41 6.16
CA ILE A 52 -16.16 3.72 5.61
C ILE A 52 -14.63 3.85 5.58
N SER A 53 -13.97 3.63 6.71
CA SER A 53 -12.53 3.80 6.84
C SER A 53 -11.75 2.83 5.94
N LEU A 54 -12.08 1.54 5.96
CA LEU A 54 -11.41 0.56 5.10
C LEU A 54 -11.66 0.81 3.61
N SER A 55 -12.85 1.28 3.23
CA SER A 55 -13.12 1.70 1.85
C SER A 55 -12.30 2.93 1.43
N LEU A 56 -12.14 3.91 2.33
CA LEU A 56 -11.26 5.06 2.09
C LEU A 56 -9.79 4.65 2.00
N ALA A 57 -9.37 3.63 2.75
CA ALA A 57 -8.04 3.05 2.63
C ALA A 57 -7.82 2.42 1.24
N VAL A 58 -8.80 1.68 0.71
CA VAL A 58 -8.79 1.15 -0.67
C VAL A 58 -8.71 2.29 -1.70
N LEU A 59 -9.45 3.38 -1.52
CA LEU A 59 -9.31 4.54 -2.41
C LEU A 59 -7.88 5.11 -2.35
N GLY A 60 -7.25 5.15 -1.18
CA GLY A 60 -5.86 5.58 -1.01
C GLY A 60 -4.89 4.70 -1.76
N LEU A 61 -5.07 3.38 -1.65
CA LEU A 61 -4.34 2.36 -2.38
C LEU A 61 -4.46 2.56 -3.89
N LEU A 62 -5.67 2.77 -4.42
CA LEU A 62 -5.89 2.98 -5.86
C LEU A 62 -5.26 4.29 -6.35
N LEU A 63 -5.40 5.39 -5.60
CA LEU A 63 -4.75 6.66 -5.93
C LEU A 63 -3.23 6.51 -5.95
N ARG A 64 -2.65 5.81 -4.97
CA ARG A 64 -1.21 5.48 -4.92
C ARG A 64 -0.79 4.74 -6.19
N THR A 65 -1.54 3.72 -6.60
CA THR A 65 -1.25 2.94 -7.82
C THR A 65 -1.32 3.78 -9.09
N VAL A 66 -2.33 4.65 -9.22
CA VAL A 66 -2.43 5.62 -10.33
C VAL A 66 -1.21 6.55 -10.35
N ALA A 67 -0.75 6.99 -9.18
CA ALA A 67 0.43 7.84 -9.06
C ALA A 67 1.69 7.16 -9.62
N ILE A 68 1.88 5.87 -9.34
CA ILE A 68 3.02 5.10 -9.86
C ILE A 68 2.97 4.93 -11.38
N ASN A 69 1.78 4.75 -11.97
CA ASN A 69 1.64 4.80 -13.43
C ASN A 69 2.13 6.13 -14.00
N GLY A 70 1.84 7.24 -13.31
CA GLY A 70 2.36 8.57 -13.65
C GLY A 70 3.89 8.65 -13.56
N VAL A 71 4.50 8.12 -12.50
CA VAL A 71 5.96 8.03 -12.33
C VAL A 71 6.60 7.23 -13.48
N LYS A 72 6.04 6.08 -13.83
CA LYS A 72 6.47 5.27 -14.99
C LYS A 72 6.41 6.07 -16.29
N ASN A 73 5.32 6.82 -16.51
CA ASN A 73 5.13 7.60 -17.73
C ASN A 73 6.11 8.77 -17.86
N ILE A 74 6.56 9.36 -16.74
CA ILE A 74 7.65 10.36 -16.73
C ILE A 74 8.96 9.78 -17.27
N MET A 75 9.14 8.45 -17.20
CA MET A 75 10.32 7.75 -17.71
C MET A 75 10.18 7.29 -19.16
N SER A 76 9.04 7.54 -19.82
CA SER A 76 8.76 7.05 -21.18
C SER A 76 9.86 7.43 -22.17
N GLY A 77 10.31 6.45 -22.97
CA GLY A 77 11.44 6.59 -23.90
C GLY A 77 12.83 6.61 -23.25
N GLY A 78 12.92 6.50 -21.92
CA GLY A 78 14.17 6.48 -21.16
C GLY A 78 14.63 5.08 -20.73
N SER A 79 15.86 5.01 -20.24
CA SER A 79 16.53 3.76 -19.83
C SER A 79 15.86 3.02 -18.66
N GLY A 80 15.11 3.72 -17.81
CA GLY A 80 14.40 3.14 -16.68
C GLY A 80 12.96 2.73 -16.97
N HIS A 81 12.42 3.02 -18.16
CA HIS A 81 10.99 2.86 -18.44
C HIS A 81 10.48 1.44 -18.25
N HIS A 82 11.11 0.45 -18.88
CA HIS A 82 10.66 -0.94 -18.81
C HIS A 82 10.82 -1.54 -17.40
N LEU A 83 11.82 -1.08 -16.65
CA LEU A 83 11.96 -1.47 -15.26
C LEU A 83 10.85 -0.86 -14.40
N ALA A 84 10.49 0.40 -14.65
CA ALA A 84 9.34 1.03 -14.00
C ALA A 84 8.02 0.37 -14.39
N GLU A 85 7.89 -0.10 -15.62
CA GLU A 85 6.73 -0.85 -16.11
C GLU A 85 6.58 -2.19 -15.39
N LEU A 86 7.66 -2.96 -15.26
CA LEU A 86 7.68 -4.18 -14.46
C LEU A 86 7.29 -3.91 -13.00
N GLY A 87 7.88 -2.88 -12.39
CA GLY A 87 7.55 -2.49 -11.02
C GLY A 87 6.08 -2.09 -10.85
N PHE A 88 5.53 -1.38 -11.83
CA PHE A 88 4.12 -1.02 -11.86
C PHE A 88 3.19 -2.25 -11.97
N ILE A 89 3.55 -3.26 -12.77
CA ILE A 89 2.77 -4.51 -12.87
C ILE A 89 2.71 -5.22 -11.52
N PHE A 90 3.85 -5.34 -10.82
CA PHE A 90 3.87 -5.93 -9.48
C PHE A 90 3.02 -5.13 -8.48
N ILE A 91 3.08 -3.80 -8.51
CA ILE A 91 2.22 -2.94 -7.68
C ILE A 91 0.74 -3.13 -8.02
N LEU A 92 0.38 -3.27 -9.30
CA LEU A 92 -1.01 -3.55 -9.69
C LEU A 92 -1.52 -4.88 -9.15
N ILE A 93 -0.71 -5.94 -9.26
CA ILE A 93 -1.04 -7.26 -8.73
C ILE A 93 -1.18 -7.20 -7.20
N GLY A 94 -0.23 -6.57 -6.51
CA GLY A 94 -0.29 -6.39 -5.06
C GLY A 94 -1.51 -5.58 -4.63
N ALA A 95 -1.82 -4.48 -5.31
CA ALA A 95 -2.99 -3.65 -5.03
C ALA A 95 -4.31 -4.41 -5.24
N ALA A 96 -4.39 -5.30 -6.23
CA ALA A 96 -5.57 -6.15 -6.40
C ALA A 96 -5.75 -7.12 -5.22
N GLY A 97 -4.66 -7.72 -4.73
CA GLY A 97 -4.70 -8.58 -3.54
C GLY A 97 -5.03 -7.83 -2.25
N GLU A 98 -4.42 -6.65 -2.03
CA GLU A 98 -4.72 -5.78 -0.88
C GLU A 98 -6.19 -5.31 -0.89
N LEU A 99 -6.77 -5.04 -2.07
CA LEU A 99 -8.20 -4.71 -2.18
C LEU A 99 -9.08 -5.88 -1.72
N ILE A 100 -8.73 -7.11 -2.11
CA ILE A 100 -9.45 -8.31 -1.68
C ILE A 100 -9.34 -8.46 -0.16
N GLU A 101 -8.13 -8.35 0.39
CA GLU A 101 -7.88 -8.44 1.82
C GLU A 101 -8.71 -7.42 2.62
N ILE A 102 -8.69 -6.15 2.22
CA ILE A 102 -9.46 -5.10 2.90
C ILE A 102 -10.97 -5.38 2.81
N SER A 103 -11.44 -5.94 1.70
CA SER A 103 -12.84 -6.34 1.54
C SER A 103 -13.21 -7.51 2.47
N LEU A 104 -12.28 -8.44 2.73
CA LEU A 104 -12.47 -9.52 3.70
C LEU A 104 -12.53 -8.98 5.14
N LEU A 105 -11.71 -7.98 5.48
CA LEU A 105 -11.77 -7.31 6.78
C LEU A 105 -13.12 -6.59 7.00
N ILE A 106 -13.67 -5.96 5.95
CA ILE A 106 -15.03 -5.43 5.97
C ILE A 106 -16.07 -6.56 6.18
N GLY A 107 -15.85 -7.72 5.54
CA GLY A 107 -16.66 -8.91 5.76
C GLY A 107 -16.63 -9.39 7.21
N ILE A 108 -15.46 -9.38 7.85
CA ILE A 108 -15.30 -9.72 9.28
C ILE A 108 -16.09 -8.74 10.15
N ALA A 109 -16.01 -7.43 9.87
CA ALA A 109 -16.78 -6.41 10.58
C ALA A 109 -18.29 -6.72 10.56
N ASN A 110 -18.82 -7.01 9.36
CA ASN A 110 -20.23 -7.32 9.15
C ASN A 110 -20.70 -8.64 9.79
N ASN A 111 -19.78 -9.56 10.07
CA ASN A 111 -20.09 -10.90 10.55
C ASN A 111 -19.52 -11.17 11.95
N ALA A 112 -19.19 -10.14 12.73
CA ALA A 112 -18.51 -10.27 14.02
C ALA A 112 -19.24 -11.19 15.04
N ALA A 113 -20.57 -11.36 14.92
CA ALA A 113 -21.35 -12.27 15.77
C ALA A 113 -21.28 -13.75 15.33
N SER A 114 -20.74 -14.04 14.15
CA SER A 114 -20.73 -15.36 13.51
C SER A 114 -19.30 -15.90 13.45
N GLN A 115 -18.82 -16.49 14.55
CA GLN A 115 -17.43 -16.91 14.70
C GLN A 115 -16.92 -17.77 13.53
N GLY A 116 -17.70 -18.75 13.05
CA GLY A 116 -17.29 -19.60 11.93
C GLY A 116 -17.11 -18.85 10.59
N ILE A 117 -17.87 -17.77 10.36
CA ILE A 117 -17.68 -16.92 9.16
C ILE A 117 -16.44 -16.05 9.33
N VAL A 118 -16.25 -15.48 10.52
CA VAL A 118 -15.06 -14.67 10.86
C VAL A 118 -13.77 -15.46 10.67
N GLU A 119 -13.70 -16.69 11.19
CA GLU A 119 -12.56 -17.60 11.04
C GLU A 119 -12.27 -17.90 9.56
N ALA A 120 -13.31 -18.21 8.78
CA ALA A 120 -13.15 -18.48 7.35
C ALA A 120 -12.63 -17.27 6.56
N LEU A 121 -13.20 -16.08 6.81
CA LEU A 121 -12.76 -14.84 6.15
C LEU A 121 -11.33 -14.46 6.54
N HIS A 122 -10.98 -14.60 7.81
CA HIS A 122 -9.63 -14.31 8.30
C HIS A 122 -8.60 -15.28 7.72
N ALA A 123 -8.92 -16.58 7.62
CA ALA A 123 -8.02 -17.55 6.99
C ALA A 123 -7.73 -17.21 5.51
N VAL A 124 -8.75 -16.78 4.76
CA VAL A 124 -8.55 -16.31 3.37
C VAL A 124 -7.73 -15.02 3.33
N SER A 125 -8.00 -14.09 4.26
CA SER A 125 -7.24 -12.84 4.40
C SER A 125 -5.75 -13.11 4.64
N GLY A 126 -5.43 -14.01 5.58
CA GLY A 126 -4.06 -14.40 5.92
C GLY A 126 -3.32 -15.15 4.81
N ALA A 127 -4.03 -15.79 3.88
CA ALA A 127 -3.41 -16.41 2.71
C ALA A 127 -3.07 -15.40 1.60
N ILE A 128 -3.93 -14.38 1.42
CA ILE A 128 -3.81 -13.39 0.34
C ILE A 128 -2.88 -12.24 0.75
N GLY A 129 -3.12 -11.66 1.93
CA GLY A 129 -2.48 -10.42 2.40
C GLY A 129 -0.95 -10.45 2.32
N PRO A 130 -0.26 -11.40 2.97
CA PRO A 130 1.20 -11.49 2.93
C PRO A 130 1.78 -11.51 1.52
N THR A 131 1.16 -12.28 0.62
CA THR A 131 1.63 -12.44 -0.76
C THR A 131 1.36 -11.18 -1.59
N ALA A 132 0.18 -10.58 -1.41
CA ALA A 132 -0.22 -9.36 -2.09
C ALA A 132 0.69 -8.19 -1.72
N VAL A 133 0.87 -7.96 -0.42
CA VAL A 133 1.74 -6.91 0.12
C VAL A 133 3.18 -7.11 -0.36
N SER A 134 3.69 -8.34 -0.26
CA SER A 134 5.06 -8.65 -0.70
C SER A 134 5.29 -8.37 -2.19
N CYS A 135 4.31 -8.74 -3.03
CA CYS A 135 4.33 -8.47 -4.46
C CYS A 135 4.29 -6.95 -4.73
N GLY A 136 3.42 -6.21 -4.04
CA GLY A 136 3.35 -4.76 -4.16
C GLY A 136 4.67 -4.06 -3.81
N PHE A 137 5.28 -4.45 -2.68
CA PHE A 137 6.57 -3.91 -2.25
C PHE A 137 7.75 -4.33 -3.14
N LEU A 138 7.69 -5.50 -3.77
CA LEU A 138 8.67 -5.88 -4.80
C LEU A 138 8.58 -4.93 -5.99
N GLY A 139 7.35 -4.56 -6.36
CA GLY A 139 7.12 -3.54 -7.37
C GLY A 139 7.68 -2.19 -6.98
N PHE A 140 7.52 -1.75 -5.71
CA PHE A 140 8.15 -0.52 -5.23
C PHE A 140 9.68 -0.58 -5.25
N ALA A 141 10.30 -1.69 -4.82
CA ALA A 141 11.75 -1.87 -4.94
C ALA A 141 12.21 -1.73 -6.41
N THR A 142 11.45 -2.32 -7.33
CA THR A 142 11.70 -2.25 -8.77
C THR A 142 11.55 -0.83 -9.32
N ILE A 143 10.56 -0.06 -8.86
CA ILE A 143 10.41 1.37 -9.16
C ILE A 143 11.64 2.15 -8.66
N GLY A 144 12.12 1.88 -7.45
CA GLY A 144 13.32 2.52 -6.93
C GLY A 144 14.56 2.26 -7.78
N LEU A 145 14.74 1.02 -8.26
CA LEU A 145 15.78 0.68 -9.23
C LEU A 145 15.61 1.43 -10.56
N ALA A 146 14.38 1.52 -11.07
CA ALA A 146 14.08 2.27 -12.28
C ALA A 146 14.45 3.75 -12.16
N ILE A 147 14.18 4.37 -11.01
CA ILE A 147 14.60 5.74 -10.71
C ILE A 147 16.14 5.87 -10.73
N LEU A 148 16.88 4.91 -10.15
CA LEU A 148 18.35 4.93 -10.18
C LEU A 148 18.92 4.83 -11.59
N VAL A 149 18.33 3.99 -12.44
CA VAL A 149 18.74 3.80 -13.84
C VAL A 149 18.39 5.03 -14.68
N GLN A 150 17.18 5.57 -14.51
CA GLN A 150 16.70 6.72 -15.25
C GLN A 150 17.41 8.01 -14.84
N LYS A 151 17.82 8.13 -13.57
CA LYS A 151 18.45 9.33 -12.97
C LYS A 151 17.59 10.60 -13.07
N ASN A 152 16.27 10.45 -13.12
CA ASN A 152 15.31 11.57 -13.18
C ASN A 152 14.90 12.12 -11.81
N PHE A 153 15.14 11.39 -10.72
CA PHE A 153 14.92 11.85 -9.35
C PHE A 153 16.18 11.70 -8.49
N HIS A 154 16.12 12.27 -7.28
CA HIS A 154 17.23 12.25 -6.34
C HIS A 154 17.59 10.82 -5.91
N LYS A 155 18.89 10.48 -5.95
CA LYS A 155 19.38 9.11 -5.65
C LYS A 155 18.97 8.60 -4.27
N LEU A 156 18.93 9.47 -3.25
CA LEU A 156 18.50 9.07 -1.90
C LEU A 156 17.05 8.59 -1.85
N ILE A 157 16.16 9.18 -2.66
CA ILE A 157 14.76 8.71 -2.74
C ILE A 157 14.71 7.34 -3.38
N ALA A 158 15.45 7.15 -4.46
CA ALA A 158 15.53 5.89 -5.15
C ALA A 158 16.05 4.77 -4.22
N LEU A 159 17.14 5.03 -3.49
CA LEU A 159 17.69 4.11 -2.49
C LEU A 159 16.70 3.85 -1.34
N GLY A 160 16.04 4.88 -0.83
CA GLY A 160 15.01 4.72 0.20
C GLY A 160 13.87 3.82 -0.26
N VAL A 161 13.37 4.03 -1.48
CA VAL A 161 12.29 3.21 -2.07
C VAL A 161 12.75 1.76 -2.27
N ILE A 162 14.02 1.53 -2.65
CA ILE A 162 14.58 0.18 -2.74
C ILE A 162 14.62 -0.50 -1.37
N VAL A 163 15.19 0.16 -0.36
CA VAL A 163 15.35 -0.42 0.99
C VAL A 163 14.00 -0.76 1.60
N VAL A 164 13.06 0.20 1.57
CA VAL A 164 11.70 0.00 2.06
C VAL A 164 10.97 -1.07 1.25
N GLY A 165 11.14 -1.08 -0.07
CA GLY A 165 10.62 -2.10 -0.96
C GLY A 165 11.08 -3.50 -0.57
N VAL A 166 12.40 -3.70 -0.39
CA VAL A 166 12.97 -5.00 -0.01
C VAL A 166 12.47 -5.46 1.36
N ILE A 167 12.44 -4.57 2.35
CA ILE A 167 11.91 -4.88 3.69
C ILE A 167 10.43 -5.30 3.58
N GLY A 168 9.62 -4.52 2.85
CA GLY A 168 8.21 -4.81 2.64
C GLY A 168 7.92 -6.01 1.74
N THR A 169 8.91 -6.54 1.01
CA THR A 169 8.77 -7.81 0.29
C THR A 169 9.04 -9.01 1.19
N ILE A 170 9.99 -8.90 2.10
CA ILE A 170 10.44 -10.05 2.92
C ILE A 170 9.56 -10.19 4.16
N LEU A 171 9.30 -9.08 4.84
CA LEU A 171 8.64 -9.08 6.14
C LEU A 171 7.23 -9.68 6.13
N PRO A 172 6.34 -9.39 5.16
CA PRO A 172 4.99 -9.95 5.18
C PRO A 172 5.01 -11.48 5.08
N VAL A 173 5.88 -12.07 4.25
CA VAL A 173 5.99 -13.53 4.14
C VAL A 173 6.61 -14.15 5.40
N ALA A 174 7.52 -13.43 6.06
CA ALA A 174 8.22 -13.92 7.24
C ALA A 174 7.36 -13.84 8.52
N ASN A 175 6.68 -12.71 8.72
CA ASN A 175 5.83 -12.45 9.88
C ASN A 175 4.88 -11.27 9.60
N TYR A 176 3.74 -11.57 8.97
CA TYR A 176 2.75 -10.56 8.56
C TYR A 176 2.06 -9.83 9.71
N GLU A 177 1.95 -10.49 10.86
CA GLU A 177 1.27 -9.94 12.04
C GLU A 177 2.23 -9.14 12.92
N SER A 178 3.50 -8.99 12.52
CA SER A 178 4.49 -8.24 13.28
C SER A 178 4.22 -6.74 13.27
N ASP A 179 4.37 -6.10 14.43
CA ASP A 179 4.43 -4.63 14.56
C ASP A 179 5.46 -3.97 13.62
N LEU A 180 6.52 -4.71 13.24
CA LEU A 180 7.53 -4.24 12.30
C LEU A 180 6.94 -3.93 10.92
N MET A 181 5.78 -4.46 10.56
CA MET A 181 5.07 -4.17 9.32
C MET A 181 4.75 -2.68 9.16
N MET A 182 4.64 -1.94 10.27
CA MET A 182 4.46 -0.50 10.23
C MET A 182 5.63 0.22 9.53
N ILE A 183 6.84 -0.33 9.62
CA ILE A 183 8.06 0.28 9.06
C ILE A 183 7.95 0.42 7.53
N PRO A 184 7.71 -0.65 6.74
CA PRO A 184 7.60 -0.51 5.30
C PRO A 184 6.41 0.36 4.87
N TYR A 185 5.25 0.29 5.56
CA TYR A 185 4.09 1.13 5.22
C TYR A 185 4.33 2.62 5.44
N MET A 186 4.85 3.00 6.61
CA MET A 186 5.15 4.40 6.94
C MET A 186 6.32 4.93 6.12
N GLY A 187 7.38 4.14 5.99
CA GLY A 187 8.56 4.49 5.21
C GLY A 187 8.21 4.75 3.75
N LEU A 188 7.39 3.88 3.14
CA LEU A 188 6.96 4.04 1.76
C LEU A 188 6.10 5.28 1.61
N SER A 189 5.14 5.49 2.51
CA SER A 189 4.26 6.67 2.48
C SER A 189 5.06 7.97 2.50
N LEU A 190 6.06 8.08 3.39
CA LEU A 190 6.94 9.25 3.46
C LEU A 190 7.74 9.46 2.16
N LEU A 191 8.27 8.38 1.58
CA LEU A 191 9.03 8.44 0.33
C LEU A 191 8.17 8.86 -0.86
N LEU A 192 6.95 8.33 -0.96
CA LEU A 192 6.02 8.68 -2.03
C LEU A 192 5.51 10.13 -1.89
N VAL A 193 5.20 10.58 -0.68
CA VAL A 193 4.87 11.99 -0.41
C VAL A 193 6.02 12.90 -0.83
N THR A 194 7.25 12.55 -0.44
CA THR A 194 8.45 13.31 -0.82
C THR A 194 8.62 13.34 -2.35
N LEU A 195 8.45 12.20 -3.02
CA LEU A 195 8.50 12.11 -4.47
C LEU A 195 7.42 12.98 -5.13
N GLY A 196 6.19 12.97 -4.59
CA GLY A 196 5.08 13.77 -5.07
C GLY A 196 5.37 15.28 -4.98
N ILE A 197 5.94 15.74 -3.87
CA ILE A 197 6.38 17.13 -3.71
C ILE A 197 7.42 17.51 -4.77
N LEU A 198 8.39 16.63 -5.04
CA LEU A 198 9.39 16.89 -6.08
C LEU A 198 8.78 16.93 -7.49
N VAL A 199 7.84 16.02 -7.78
CA VAL A 199 7.11 16.01 -9.07
C VAL A 199 6.34 17.31 -9.27
N LEU A 200 5.71 17.85 -8.22
CA LEU A 200 4.98 19.13 -8.28
C LEU A 200 5.90 20.35 -8.42
N ARG A 201 7.12 20.29 -7.86
CA ARG A 201 8.09 21.40 -7.90
C ARG A 201 8.96 21.41 -9.15
N ALA A 202 8.99 20.33 -9.93
CA ALA A 202 9.75 20.27 -11.17
C ALA A 202 9.22 21.30 -12.17
N LYS A 203 10.09 22.22 -12.62
CA LYS A 203 9.75 23.19 -13.67
C LYS A 203 9.44 22.42 -14.96
N SER A 204 8.30 22.73 -15.57
CA SER A 204 7.87 22.24 -16.88
C SER A 204 8.82 22.68 -17.98
#